data_AF-A0A539DBX3-F1
#
_entry.id   AF-A0A539DBX3-F1
#
_cell.length_a   1.000
_cell.length_b   1.000
_cell.length_c   1.000
_cell.angle_alpha   90.00
_cell.angle_beta   90.00
_cell.angle_gamma   90.00
#
_symmetry.space_group_name_H-M   'P 1'
#
loop_
_entity.id
_entity.type
_entity.pdbx_description
1 polymer ?
#
loop_
_entity_poly.entity_id
_entity_poly.type
_entity_poly.pdbx_seq_one_letter_code
_entity_poly.pdbx_strand_id
1 'polypeptide(L)'
;MSALCPELRMNEISAAVAEAGVAALGRVDAALAEFPDDARLLFLRGSLLVELDRNGEAHDALVKAVAAAPDFALARFQLGFFQLTSGEADAALETWGRLDRLPDGHYLRRFVDGLRALIRDDFAGAIAAIEDGMGLNIDNPALNANMAMLADQCRKELSGTGEPPATSEAEFLLRQSRGRHNSH
;
A
#
# COMPACT_ATOMS: atom_id res chain seq x y z
N MET A 1 -29.85 8.41 -5.87
CA MET A 1 -28.43 8.44 -6.30
C MET A 1 -27.76 9.50 -5.45
N SER A 2 -26.74 9.14 -4.67
CA SER A 2 -25.98 10.14 -3.89
C SER A 2 -25.29 11.08 -4.87
N ALA A 3 -25.29 12.38 -4.57
CA ALA A 3 -24.66 13.36 -5.45
C ALA A 3 -23.13 13.20 -5.39
N LEU A 4 -22.49 13.20 -6.56
CA LEU A 4 -21.03 13.22 -6.64
C LEU A 4 -20.52 14.66 -6.56
N CYS A 5 -19.31 14.82 -6.06
CA CYS A 5 -18.59 16.08 -6.09
C CYS A 5 -18.43 16.53 -7.55
N PRO A 6 -18.81 17.77 -7.90
CA PRO A 6 -18.63 18.28 -9.27
C PRO A 6 -17.18 18.21 -9.73
N GLU A 7 -16.95 17.85 -11.00
CA GLU A 7 -15.60 17.66 -11.57
C GLU A 7 -14.65 18.83 -11.32
N LEU A 8 -15.12 20.07 -11.47
CA LEU A 8 -14.30 21.25 -11.22
C LEU A 8 -13.75 21.28 -9.79
N ARG A 9 -14.61 21.04 -8.80
CA ARG A 9 -14.23 20.99 -7.39
C ARG A 9 -13.32 19.79 -7.09
N MET A 10 -13.59 18.64 -7.72
CA MET A 10 -12.73 17.46 -7.59
C MET A 10 -11.32 17.72 -8.13
N ASN A 11 -11.20 18.45 -9.23
CA ASN A 11 -9.91 18.83 -9.82
C ASN A 11 -9.15 19.81 -8.91
N GLU A 12 -9.83 20.81 -8.34
CA GLU A 12 -9.22 21.74 -7.37
C GLU A 12 -8.70 21.02 -6.12
N ILE A 13 -9.47 20.06 -5.59
CA ILE A 13 -9.05 19.25 -4.45
C ILE A 13 -7.86 18.37 -4.81
N SER A 14 -7.91 17.69 -5.95
CA SER A 14 -6.81 16.84 -6.43
C SER A 14 -5.51 17.66 -6.61
N ALA A 15 -5.61 18.86 -7.18
CA ALA A 15 -4.48 19.76 -7.32
C ALA A 15 -3.93 20.21 -5.95
N ALA A 16 -4.81 20.55 -5.01
CA ALA A 16 -4.40 20.89 -3.65
C ALA A 16 -3.69 19.75 -2.92
N VAL A 17 -4.14 18.51 -3.12
CA VAL A 17 -3.48 17.32 -2.57
C VAL A 17 -2.10 17.14 -3.20
N ALA A 18 -1.97 17.31 -4.52
CA ALA A 18 -0.68 17.21 -5.19
C ALA A 18 0.32 18.29 -4.75
N GLU A 19 -0.15 19.50 -4.43
CA GLU A 19 0.70 20.63 -4.01
C GLU A 19 1.02 20.62 -2.52
N ALA A 20 0.03 20.36 -1.68
CA ALA A 20 0.11 20.55 -0.23
C ALA A 20 0.07 19.25 0.59
N GLY A 21 -0.10 18.10 -0.06
CA GLY A 21 -0.16 16.78 0.57
C GLY A 21 -1.18 16.73 1.71
N VAL A 22 -0.75 16.23 2.87
CA VAL A 22 -1.58 16.11 4.08
C VAL A 22 -2.22 17.41 4.56
N ALA A 23 -1.67 18.59 4.23
CA ALA A 23 -2.28 19.86 4.58
C ALA A 23 -3.61 20.11 3.83
N ALA A 24 -3.86 19.40 2.73
CA ALA A 24 -5.12 19.46 2.01
C ALA A 24 -6.25 18.61 2.65
N LEU A 25 -5.97 17.82 3.70
CA LEU A 25 -6.95 16.93 4.33
C LEU A 25 -8.24 17.67 4.74
N GLY A 26 -8.13 18.88 5.29
CA GLY A 26 -9.30 19.69 5.65
C GLY A 26 -10.18 20.07 4.46
N ARG A 27 -9.62 20.23 3.26
CA ARG A 27 -10.39 20.49 2.03
C ARG A 27 -11.14 19.23 1.58
N VAL A 28 -10.50 18.06 1.69
CA VAL A 28 -11.12 16.77 1.40
C VAL A 28 -12.26 16.49 2.37
N ASP A 29 -12.04 16.68 3.67
CA ASP A 29 -13.07 16.49 4.71
C ASP A 29 -14.27 17.43 4.53
N ALA A 30 -14.03 18.69 4.17
CA ALA A 30 -15.10 19.64 3.87
C ALA A 30 -15.94 19.21 2.67
N ALA A 31 -15.32 18.67 1.61
CA ALA A 31 -16.04 18.15 0.46
C ALA A 31 -16.81 16.85 0.79
N LEU A 32 -16.26 15.97 1.63
CA LEU A 32 -16.95 14.77 2.10
C LEU A 32 -18.17 15.08 2.96
N ALA A 33 -18.19 16.21 3.68
CA ALA A 33 -19.38 16.64 4.42
C ALA A 33 -20.58 16.93 3.48
N GLU A 34 -20.31 17.34 2.24
CA GLU A 34 -21.32 17.61 1.21
C GLU A 34 -21.58 16.39 0.31
N PHE A 35 -20.55 15.57 0.05
CA PHE A 35 -20.58 14.41 -0.84
C PHE A 35 -20.03 13.15 -0.13
N PRO A 36 -20.75 12.62 0.88
CA PRO A 36 -20.21 11.60 1.78
C PRO A 36 -19.92 10.25 1.12
N ASP A 37 -20.55 9.97 -0.02
CA ASP A 37 -20.42 8.72 -0.77
C ASP A 37 -19.55 8.87 -2.03
N ASP A 38 -18.89 10.01 -2.24
CA ASP A 38 -17.99 10.15 -3.40
C ASP A 38 -16.71 9.34 -3.16
N ALA A 39 -16.62 8.21 -3.85
CA ALA A 39 -15.50 7.28 -3.71
C ALA A 39 -14.13 7.92 -3.98
N ARG A 40 -14.06 8.97 -4.82
CA ARG A 40 -12.80 9.66 -5.13
C ARG A 40 -12.32 10.49 -3.93
N LEU A 41 -13.24 11.18 -3.26
CA LEU A 41 -12.92 11.93 -2.04
C LEU A 41 -12.57 10.99 -0.89
N LEU A 42 -13.32 9.89 -0.73
CA LEU A 42 -13.03 8.86 0.27
C LEU A 42 -11.64 8.25 0.06
N PHE A 43 -11.27 7.98 -1.20
CA PHE A 43 -9.95 7.51 -1.58
C PHE A 43 -8.86 8.53 -1.24
N LEU A 44 -9.00 9.80 -1.65
CA LEU A 44 -8.02 10.85 -1.33
C LEU A 44 -7.84 11.00 0.18
N ARG A 45 -8.94 10.97 0.94
CA ARG A 45 -8.89 11.00 2.41
C ARG A 45 -8.09 9.83 2.95
N GLY A 46 -8.38 8.61 2.47
CA GLY A 46 -7.65 7.40 2.83
C GLY A 46 -6.15 7.53 2.58
N SER A 47 -5.74 7.95 1.39
CA SER A 47 -4.33 8.14 1.04
C SER A 47 -3.61 9.14 1.94
N LEU A 48 -4.22 10.31 2.19
CA LEU A 48 -3.63 11.31 3.09
C LEU A 48 -3.53 10.82 4.53
N LEU A 49 -4.46 9.98 4.98
CA LEU A 49 -4.43 9.42 6.33
C LEU A 49 -3.35 8.36 6.49
N VAL A 50 -3.02 7.60 5.43
CA VAL A 50 -1.85 6.71 5.42
C VAL A 50 -0.57 7.52 5.61
N GLU A 51 -0.41 8.64 4.89
CA GLU A 51 0.75 9.52 5.04
C GLU A 51 0.88 10.13 6.44
N LEU A 52 -0.25 10.28 7.15
CA LEU A 52 -0.31 10.75 8.54
C LEU A 52 -0.19 9.62 9.59
N ASP A 53 0.04 8.37 9.18
CA ASP A 53 0.07 7.18 10.04
C ASP A 53 -1.25 6.96 10.83
N ARG A 54 -2.36 7.51 10.34
CA ARG A 54 -3.72 7.36 10.91
C ARG A 54 -4.41 6.13 10.33
N ASN A 55 -3.76 5.00 10.54
CA ASN A 55 -4.03 3.72 9.88
C ASN A 55 -5.50 3.24 10.01
N GLY A 56 -6.10 3.35 11.19
CA GLY A 56 -7.51 2.95 11.39
C GLY A 56 -8.49 3.79 10.55
N GLU A 57 -8.31 5.11 10.52
CA GLU A 57 -9.19 5.98 9.73
C GLU A 57 -8.94 5.88 8.23
N ALA A 58 -7.69 5.61 7.83
CA ALA A 58 -7.34 5.34 6.45
C ALA A 58 -8.06 4.09 5.94
N HIS A 59 -8.02 3.01 6.72
CA HIS A 59 -8.72 1.77 6.42
C HIS A 59 -10.23 2.00 6.24
N ASP A 60 -10.87 2.68 7.20
CA ASP A 60 -12.30 2.98 7.12
C ASP A 60 -12.68 3.80 5.88
N ALA A 61 -11.84 4.78 5.52
CA ALA A 61 -12.05 5.60 4.32
C ALA A 61 -11.92 4.77 3.03
N LEU A 62 -10.92 3.88 2.94
CA LEU A 62 -10.70 3.01 1.80
C LEU A 62 -11.80 1.94 1.66
N VAL A 63 -12.26 1.35 2.76
CA VAL A 63 -13.41 0.43 2.77
C VAL A 63 -14.65 1.12 2.21
N LYS A 64 -14.94 2.35 2.67
CA LYS A 64 -16.07 3.14 2.14
C LYS A 64 -15.89 3.47 0.67
N ALA A 65 -14.68 3.83 0.23
CA ALA A 65 -14.40 4.11 -1.18
C ALA A 65 -14.69 2.89 -2.08
N VAL A 66 -14.24 1.70 -1.66
CA VAL A 66 -14.49 0.44 -2.38
C VAL A 66 -15.97 0.05 -2.36
N ALA A 67 -16.69 0.31 -1.26
CA ALA A 67 -18.12 0.07 -1.17
C ALA A 67 -18.93 1.01 -2.08
N ALA A 68 -18.57 2.29 -2.12
CA ALA A 68 -19.24 3.31 -2.94
C ALA A 68 -18.98 3.11 -4.44
N ALA A 69 -17.77 2.68 -4.81
CA ALA A 69 -17.41 2.36 -6.19
C ALA A 69 -16.71 1.00 -6.27
N PRO A 70 -17.47 -0.10 -6.40
CA PRO A 70 -16.92 -1.45 -6.45
C PRO A 70 -16.02 -1.75 -7.63
N ASP A 71 -15.86 -0.87 -8.62
CA ASP A 71 -14.92 -1.02 -9.73
C ASP A 71 -13.78 0.01 -9.68
N PHE A 72 -13.66 0.77 -8.59
CA PHE A 72 -12.56 1.69 -8.38
C PHE A 72 -11.27 0.92 -8.04
N ALA A 73 -10.56 0.52 -9.10
CA ALA A 73 -9.42 -0.36 -9.02
C ALA A 73 -8.30 0.14 -8.09
N LEU A 74 -8.00 1.44 -8.13
CA LEU A 74 -6.93 2.02 -7.32
C LEU A 74 -7.27 2.01 -5.82
N ALA A 75 -8.51 2.34 -5.44
CA ALA A 75 -8.96 2.27 -4.05
C ALA A 75 -8.92 0.82 -3.52
N ARG A 76 -9.35 -0.14 -4.35
CA ARG A 76 -9.27 -1.57 -4.01
C ARG A 76 -7.83 -2.05 -3.86
N PHE A 77 -6.94 -1.63 -4.76
CA PHE A 77 -5.53 -1.96 -4.67
C PHE A 77 -4.94 -1.47 -3.34
N GLN A 78 -5.17 -0.21 -2.99
CA GLN A 78 -4.68 0.38 -1.74
C GLN A 78 -5.27 -0.29 -0.49
N LEU A 79 -6.57 -0.62 -0.49
CA LEU A 79 -7.18 -1.34 0.62
C LEU A 79 -6.52 -2.70 0.84
N GLY A 80 -6.35 -3.49 -0.21
CA GLY A 80 -5.69 -4.80 -0.09
C GLY A 80 -4.22 -4.68 0.32
N PHE A 81 -3.52 -3.64 -0.14
CA PHE A 81 -2.13 -3.39 0.26
C PHE A 81 -2.05 -3.09 1.76
N PHE A 82 -2.95 -2.23 2.25
CA PHE A 82 -3.05 -1.91 3.67
C PHE A 82 -3.37 -3.15 4.53
N GLN A 83 -4.30 -4.00 4.08
CA GLN A 83 -4.63 -5.26 4.74
C GLN A 83 -3.41 -6.19 4.81
N LEU A 84 -2.67 -6.32 3.72
CA LEU A 84 -1.45 -7.13 3.68
C LEU A 84 -0.41 -6.61 4.68
N THR A 85 -0.13 -5.30 4.70
CA THR A 85 0.84 -4.71 5.64
C THR A 85 0.38 -4.77 7.10
N SER A 86 -0.91 -4.96 7.34
CA SER A 86 -1.51 -5.18 8.67
C SER A 86 -1.50 -6.66 9.09
N GLY A 87 -0.95 -7.56 8.26
CA GLY A 87 -0.90 -9.00 8.52
C GLY A 87 -2.15 -9.77 8.10
N GLU A 88 -3.12 -9.12 7.45
CA GLU A 88 -4.39 -9.69 7.01
C GLU A 88 -4.30 -10.19 5.55
N ALA A 89 -3.37 -11.12 5.30
CA ALA A 89 -3.07 -11.59 3.94
C ALA A 89 -4.29 -12.19 3.22
N ASP A 90 -5.12 -12.98 3.91
CA ASP A 90 -6.32 -13.58 3.32
C ASP A 90 -7.34 -12.51 2.89
N ALA A 91 -7.54 -11.48 3.71
CA ALA A 91 -8.42 -10.36 3.39
C ALA A 91 -7.90 -9.57 2.19
N ALA A 92 -6.59 -9.34 2.11
CA ALA A 92 -5.96 -8.69 0.96
C ALA A 92 -6.21 -9.46 -0.34
N LEU A 93 -6.06 -10.79 -0.32
CA LEU A 93 -6.32 -11.66 -1.48
C LEU A 93 -7.77 -11.59 -1.95
N GLU A 94 -8.72 -11.62 -1.01
CA GLU A 94 -10.15 -11.45 -1.32
C GLU A 94 -10.43 -10.07 -1.92
N THR A 95 -9.94 -9.02 -1.26
CA THR A 95 -10.11 -7.63 -1.70
C THR A 95 -9.61 -7.44 -3.13
N TRP A 96 -8.41 -7.95 -3.45
CA TRP A 96 -7.82 -7.83 -4.78
C TRP A 96 -8.45 -8.70 -5.85
N GLY A 97 -9.27 -9.72 -5.53
CA GLY A 97 -9.83 -10.65 -6.50
C GLY A 97 -10.58 -9.99 -7.67
N ARG A 98 -11.17 -8.80 -7.47
CA ARG A 98 -11.80 -8.07 -8.58
C ARG A 98 -10.81 -7.44 -9.56
N LEU A 99 -9.56 -7.21 -9.17
CA LEU A 99 -8.52 -6.66 -10.05
C LEU A 99 -8.09 -7.66 -11.13
N ASP A 100 -8.41 -8.95 -10.95
CA ASP A 100 -8.20 -9.98 -11.99
C ASP A 100 -9.08 -9.75 -13.23
N ARG A 101 -10.14 -8.92 -13.13
CA ARG A 101 -10.99 -8.54 -14.26
C ARG A 101 -10.41 -7.40 -15.10
N LEU A 102 -9.34 -6.76 -14.64
CA LEU A 102 -8.64 -5.75 -15.42
C LEU A 102 -7.93 -6.39 -16.62
N PRO A 103 -7.73 -5.65 -17.72
CA PRO A 103 -7.06 -6.16 -18.91
C PRO A 103 -5.70 -6.82 -18.61
N ASP A 104 -5.36 -7.85 -19.40
CA ASP A 104 -4.04 -8.47 -19.41
C ASP A 104 -3.00 -7.42 -19.86
N GLY A 105 -2.34 -6.75 -18.92
CA GLY A 105 -1.47 -5.60 -19.18
C GLY A 105 -1.80 -4.36 -18.32
N HIS A 106 -2.84 -4.43 -17.49
CA HIS A 106 -3.08 -3.39 -16.50
C HIS A 106 -2.05 -3.48 -15.35
N TYR A 107 -1.35 -2.38 -15.06
CA TYR A 107 -0.28 -2.37 -14.07
C TYR A 107 -0.70 -2.84 -12.66
N LEU A 108 -1.89 -2.43 -12.18
CA LEU A 108 -2.43 -2.90 -10.89
C LEU A 108 -2.55 -4.42 -10.80
N ARG A 109 -2.86 -5.10 -11.91
CA ARG A 109 -2.92 -6.57 -11.91
C ARG A 109 -1.53 -7.17 -11.77
N ARG A 110 -0.52 -6.61 -12.44
CA ARG A 110 0.89 -7.00 -12.27
C ARG A 110 1.42 -6.75 -10.86
N PHE A 111 1.08 -5.62 -10.26
CA PHE A 111 1.43 -5.36 -8.86
C PHE A 111 0.78 -6.37 -7.91
N VAL A 112 -0.50 -6.69 -8.11
CA VAL A 112 -1.18 -7.74 -7.32
C VAL A 112 -0.54 -9.11 -7.53
N ASP A 113 -0.17 -9.46 -8.76
CA ASP A 113 0.56 -10.72 -9.04
C ASP A 113 1.86 -10.79 -8.23
N GLY A 114 2.60 -9.67 -8.16
CA GLY A 114 3.82 -9.57 -7.34
C GLY A 114 3.57 -9.66 -5.84
N LEU A 115 2.55 -8.97 -5.33
CA LEU A 115 2.16 -9.04 -3.90
C LEU A 115 1.67 -10.43 -3.50
N ARG A 116 0.96 -11.13 -4.40
CA ARG A 116 0.56 -12.53 -4.22
C ARG A 116 1.76 -13.47 -4.20
N ALA A 117 2.78 -13.22 -5.01
CA ALA A 117 4.03 -13.97 -4.97
C ALA A 117 4.76 -13.74 -3.64
N LEU A 118 4.79 -12.50 -3.15
CA LEU A 118 5.36 -12.16 -1.85
C LEU A 118 4.69 -12.90 -0.69
N ILE A 119 3.35 -13.01 -0.67
CA ILE A 119 2.61 -13.80 0.33
C ILE A 119 3.04 -15.27 0.36
N ARG A 120 3.55 -15.81 -0.77
CA ARG A 120 4.03 -17.19 -0.90
C ARG A 120 5.55 -17.32 -0.72
N ASP A 121 6.22 -16.27 -0.25
CA ASP A 121 7.69 -16.17 -0.18
C ASP A 121 8.41 -16.39 -1.53
N ASP A 122 7.69 -16.21 -2.64
CA ASP A 122 8.25 -16.25 -3.99
C ASP A 122 8.82 -14.87 -4.35
N PHE A 123 9.97 -14.54 -3.76
CA PHE A 123 10.63 -13.26 -3.95
C PHE A 123 11.02 -13.02 -5.42
N ALA A 124 11.43 -14.06 -6.14
CA ALA A 124 11.80 -13.96 -7.55
C ALA A 124 10.58 -13.61 -8.42
N GLY A 125 9.46 -14.30 -8.22
CA GLY A 125 8.20 -13.99 -8.89
C GLY A 125 7.66 -12.61 -8.51
N ALA A 126 7.82 -12.21 -7.24
CA ALA A 126 7.43 -10.88 -6.76
C ALA A 126 8.19 -9.77 -7.50
N ILE A 127 9.52 -9.86 -7.56
CA ILE A 127 10.37 -8.89 -8.27
C ILE A 127 9.96 -8.77 -9.74
N ALA A 128 9.85 -9.90 -10.45
CA ALA A 128 9.54 -9.89 -11.88
C ALA A 128 8.18 -9.25 -12.17
N ALA A 129 7.14 -9.60 -11.41
CA ALA A 129 5.81 -9.04 -11.60
C ALA A 129 5.72 -7.56 -11.21
N ILE A 130 6.44 -7.14 -10.16
CA ILE A 130 6.53 -5.74 -9.76
C ILE A 130 7.23 -4.91 -10.84
N GLU A 131 8.35 -5.38 -11.38
CA GLU A 131 9.09 -4.70 -12.45
C GLU A 131 8.25 -4.56 -13.72
N ASP A 132 7.53 -5.62 -14.12
CA ASP A 132 6.60 -5.56 -15.26
C ASP A 132 5.49 -4.54 -15.00
N GLY A 133 4.91 -4.54 -13.79
CA GLY A 133 3.90 -3.55 -13.39
C GLY A 133 4.41 -2.11 -13.46
N MET A 134 5.65 -1.85 -13.03
CA MET A 134 6.26 -0.52 -13.13
C MET A 134 6.49 -0.09 -14.59
N GLY A 135 6.86 -1.02 -15.46
CA GLY A 135 6.99 -0.78 -16.90
C GLY A 135 5.66 -0.42 -17.57
N LEU A 136 4.55 -0.95 -17.06
CA LEU A 136 3.19 -0.69 -17.56
C LEU A 136 2.56 0.58 -16.96
N ASN A 137 2.96 0.97 -15.76
CA ASN A 137 2.35 2.09 -15.04
C ASN A 137 2.92 3.44 -15.47
N ILE A 138 2.28 4.06 -16.46
CA ILE A 138 2.52 5.46 -16.85
C ILE A 138 1.59 6.45 -16.14
N ASP A 139 0.46 5.96 -15.62
CA ASP A 139 -0.62 6.79 -15.09
C ASP A 139 -0.34 7.30 -13.67
N ASN A 140 0.37 6.51 -12.86
CA ASN A 140 0.69 6.86 -11.47
C ASN A 140 2.16 6.57 -11.12
N PRO A 141 3.12 7.42 -11.56
CA PRO A 141 4.54 7.20 -11.32
C PRO A 141 4.93 7.14 -9.83
N ALA A 142 4.18 7.81 -8.95
CA ALA A 142 4.43 7.78 -7.51
C ALA A 142 4.26 6.36 -6.94
N LEU A 143 3.31 5.59 -7.48
CA LEU A 143 3.14 4.19 -7.08
C LEU A 143 4.35 3.33 -7.50
N ASN A 144 5.03 3.64 -8.62
CA ASN A 144 6.21 2.90 -9.03
C ASN A 144 7.33 3.00 -7.99
N ALA A 145 7.54 4.17 -7.37
CA ALA A 145 8.55 4.33 -6.34
C ALA A 145 8.30 3.41 -5.14
N ASN A 146 7.05 3.34 -4.67
CA ASN A 146 6.67 2.47 -3.56
C ASN A 146 6.86 0.99 -3.91
N MET A 147 6.48 0.59 -5.13
CA MET A 147 6.65 -0.78 -5.59
C MET A 147 8.13 -1.14 -5.81
N ALA A 148 8.95 -0.20 -6.27
CA ALA A 148 10.39 -0.40 -6.42
C ALA A 148 11.06 -0.68 -5.07
N MET A 149 10.69 0.05 -4.01
CA MET A 149 11.19 -0.23 -2.65
C MET A 149 10.84 -1.65 -2.19
N LEU A 150 9.65 -2.14 -2.54
CA LEU A 150 9.26 -3.51 -2.22
C LEU A 150 10.09 -4.55 -2.99
N ALA A 151 10.33 -4.32 -4.28
CA ALA A 151 11.20 -5.18 -5.09
C ALA A 151 12.65 -5.18 -4.58
N ASP A 152 13.18 -4.02 -4.16
CA ASP A 152 14.49 -3.91 -3.54
C ASP A 152 14.60 -4.75 -2.26
N GLN A 153 13.57 -4.72 -1.41
CA GLN A 153 13.54 -5.57 -0.22
C GLN A 153 13.51 -7.06 -0.59
N CYS A 154 12.68 -7.47 -1.55
CA CYS A 154 12.65 -8.84 -2.05
C CYS A 154 14.03 -9.31 -2.56
N ARG A 155 14.77 -8.43 -3.25
CA ARG A 155 16.13 -8.75 -3.72
C ARG A 155 17.09 -9.02 -2.56
N LYS A 156 16.99 -8.26 -1.46
CA LYS A 156 17.82 -8.47 -0.26
C LYS A 156 17.53 -9.80 0.43
N GLU A 157 16.24 -10.17 0.52
CA GLU A 157 15.84 -11.47 1.08
C GLU A 157 16.38 -12.61 0.19
N LEU A 158 16.23 -12.48 -1.13
CA LEU A 158 16.70 -13.49 -2.08
C LEU A 158 18.23 -13.66 -2.08
N SER A 159 19.00 -12.59 -1.88
CA SER A 159 20.46 -12.66 -1.77
C SER A 159 20.96 -13.18 -0.42
N GLY A 160 20.07 -13.54 0.51
CA GLY A 160 20.45 -13.98 1.86
C GLY A 160 21.13 -12.89 2.69
N THR A 161 20.96 -11.63 2.29
CA THR A 161 21.46 -10.43 3.00
C THR A 161 20.36 -9.78 3.83
N GLY A 162 19.19 -10.41 3.96
CA GLY A 162 18.24 -10.07 5.00
C GLY A 162 18.97 -10.12 6.33
N GLU A 163 19.23 -8.96 6.93
CA GLU A 163 19.77 -8.92 8.28
C GLU A 163 18.81 -9.76 9.14
N PRO A 164 19.32 -10.78 9.87
CA PRO A 164 18.51 -11.32 10.96
C PRO A 164 18.10 -10.13 11.83
N PRO A 165 16.87 -10.08 12.38
CA PRO A 165 16.44 -8.99 13.24
C PRO A 165 17.55 -8.78 14.25
N ALA A 166 18.15 -7.57 14.23
CA ALA A 166 19.40 -7.24 14.89
C ALA A 166 19.51 -8.08 16.16
N THR A 167 20.38 -9.10 16.12
CA THR A 167 20.57 -10.05 17.23
C THR A 167 20.61 -9.21 18.48
N SER A 168 19.55 -9.32 19.29
CA SER A 168 19.31 -8.34 20.35
C SER A 168 20.57 -8.23 21.19
N GLU A 169 20.84 -7.07 21.80
CA GLU A 169 21.93 -6.90 22.76
C GLU A 169 22.03 -8.05 23.78
N ALA A 170 20.92 -8.79 24.02
CA ALA A 170 20.90 -10.00 24.82
C ALA A 170 21.81 -11.13 24.29
N GLU A 171 21.93 -11.36 22.98
CA GLU A 171 22.80 -12.41 22.43
C GLU A 171 24.29 -12.04 22.52
N PHE A 172 24.61 -10.75 22.36
CA PHE A 172 25.97 -10.22 22.57
C PHE A 172 26.39 -10.32 24.04
N LEU A 173 25.48 -10.02 24.99
CA LEU A 173 25.72 -10.16 26.43
C LEU A 173 25.86 -11.62 26.87
N LEU A 174 25.06 -12.54 26.31
CA LEU A 174 25.14 -13.98 26.62
C LEU A 174 26.46 -14.60 26.14
N ARG A 175 27.03 -14.11 25.03
CA ARG A 175 28.34 -14.57 24.53
C ARG A 175 29.51 -14.06 25.37
N GLN A 176 29.42 -12.85 25.92
CA GLN A 176 30.41 -12.31 26.86
C GLN A 176 30.41 -13.02 28.23
N SER A 177 29.24 -13.49 28.69
CA SER A 177 29.12 -14.25 29.95
C SER A 177 29.75 -15.65 29.84
N ARG A 178 29.58 -16.35 28.70
CA ARG A 178 30.11 -17.71 28.50
C ARG A 178 31.62 -17.78 28.28
N GLY A 179 32.29 -16.66 28.02
CA GLY A 179 33.75 -16.59 27.85
C GLY A 179 34.56 -16.43 29.15
N ARG A 180 33.89 -16.23 30.30
CA ARG A 180 34.57 -15.87 31.57
C ARG A 180 34.72 -16.99 32.60
N HIS A 181 34.27 -18.21 32.31
CA HIS A 181 34.25 -19.31 33.29
C HIS A 181 35.05 -20.56 32.89
N ASN A 182 36.15 -20.38 32.14
CA ASN A 182 37.10 -21.47 31.91
C ASN A 182 38.54 -20.98 32.08
N SER A 183 38.91 -20.62 33.30
CA SER A 183 40.30 -20.49 33.72
C SER A 183 40.37 -20.67 35.24
N HIS A 184 41.02 -21.77 35.63
CA HIS A 184 41.36 -22.25 36.98
C HIS A 184 40.36 -23.16 37.69
#